data_AF-A0A371GTM1-F1
#
_entry.id   AF-A0A371GTM1-F1
#
_cell.length_a   1.000
_cell.length_b   1.000
_cell.length_c   1.000
_cell.angle_alpha   90.00
_cell.angle_beta   90.00
_cell.angle_gamma   90.00
#
_symmetry.space_group_name_H-M   'P 1'
#
loop_
_entity.id
_entity.type
_entity.pdbx_description
1 polymer ?
#
loop_
_entity_poly.entity_id
_entity_poly.type
_entity_poly.pdbx_seq_one_letter_code
_entity_poly.pdbx_strand_id
1 'polypeptide(L)' 'MGSGAGIILEGPRGVVVEQSLCFGFQASNNQAEYETLLAGIRLAKELGVRMLTIKSDSQLVTGQVNDKYQAKDL' A
#
# COMPACT_ATOMS: atom_id res chain seq x y z
N MET A 1 14.33 3.71 16.05
CA MET A 1 14.44 2.60 15.08
C MET A 1 13.15 2.63 14.27
N GLY A 2 13.24 2.94 12.98
CA GLY A 2 12.06 3.09 12.12
C GLY A 2 11.57 1.75 11.58
N SER A 3 10.32 1.70 11.16
CA SER A 3 9.78 0.57 10.39
C SER A 3 10.02 0.80 8.88
N GLY A 4 9.91 -0.23 8.06
CA GLY A 4 10.03 -0.09 6.60
C GLY A 4 9.11 -1.04 5.86
N ALA A 5 8.90 -0.77 4.58
CA ALA A 5 8.05 -1.59 3.71
C ALA A 5 8.43 -1.43 2.24
N GLY A 6 7.93 -2.33 1.39
CA GLY A 6 8.22 -2.36 -0.04
C GLY A 6 6.96 -2.26 -0.89
N ILE A 7 7.07 -1.57 -2.02
CA ILE A 7 6.06 -1.49 -3.07
C ILE A 7 6.66 -2.11 -4.33
N ILE A 8 5.90 -2.99 -4.97
CA ILE A 8 6.19 -3.52 -6.30
C ILE A 8 4.99 -3.21 -7.19
N LEU A 9 5.22 -2.43 -8.26
CA LEU A 9 4.24 -2.19 -9.30
C LEU A 9 4.65 -2.94 -10.56
N GLU A 10 3.83 -3.89 -10.96
CA GLU A 10 4.02 -4.67 -12.18
C GLU A 10 3.11 -4.13 -13.28
N GLY A 11 3.71 -3.77 -14.41
CA GLY A 11 3.05 -3.28 -15.61
C GLY A 11 3.04 -4.30 -16.74
N PRO A 12 2.24 -4.03 -17.79
CA PRO A 12 2.22 -4.88 -18.98
C PRO A 12 3.62 -4.96 -19.61
N ARG A 13 3.96 -6.13 -20.17
CA ARG A 13 5.27 -6.44 -20.79
C ARG A 13 6.45 -6.48 -19.80
N GLY A 14 6.19 -6.81 -18.54
CA GLY A 14 7.24 -7.05 -17.55
C GLY A 14 7.92 -5.78 -17.04
N VAL A 15 7.26 -4.62 -17.17
CA VAL A 15 7.72 -3.41 -16.48
C VAL A 15 7.54 -3.63 -14.98
N VAL A 16 8.61 -3.45 -14.20
CA VAL A 16 8.55 -3.53 -12.73
C VAL A 16 9.11 -2.24 -12.17
N VAL A 17 8.36 -1.62 -11.25
CA VAL A 17 8.82 -0.48 -10.47
C VAL A 17 8.82 -0.91 -9.00
N GLU A 18 9.99 -0.88 -8.39
CA GLU A 18 10.17 -1.19 -6.97
C GLU A 18 10.50 0.08 -6.19
N GLN A 19 9.85 0.25 -5.05
CA GLN A 19 10.12 1.36 -4.14
C GLN A 19 10.14 0.86 -2.71
N SER A 20 11.19 1.22 -1.97
CA SER A 20 11.27 0.96 -0.53
C SER A 20 10.89 2.21 0.25
N LEU A 21 10.05 2.04 1.27
CA LEU A 21 9.64 3.07 2.20
C LEU A 21 10.37 2.84 3.52
N CYS A 22 10.93 3.92 4.07
CA CYS A 22 11.44 3.94 5.43
C CYS A 22 10.58 4.91 6.24
N PHE A 23 9.90 4.40 7.25
CA PHE A 23 9.07 5.21 8.12
C PHE A 23 9.95 5.85 9.20
N GLY A 24 9.82 7.18 9.34
CA GLY A 24 10.48 7.94 10.41
C GLY A 24 9.95 7.62 11.83
N PHE A 25 9.00 6.70 11.93
CA PHE A 25 8.35 6.26 13.16
C PHE A 25 8.31 4.73 13.24
N GLN A 26 8.09 4.20 14.44
CA GLN A 26 7.82 2.79 14.63
C GLN A 26 6.36 2.51 14.30
N ALA A 27 6.13 1.84 13.16
CA ALA A 27 4.81 1.42 12.71
C ALA A 27 4.50 0.00 13.18
N SER A 28 3.23 -0.26 13.53
CA SER A 28 2.72 -1.63 13.63
C SER A 28 2.65 -2.28 12.24
N ASN A 29 2.52 -3.61 12.15
CA ASN A 29 2.41 -4.30 10.86
C ASN A 29 1.26 -3.74 10.01
N ASN A 30 0.06 -3.61 10.59
CA ASN A 30 -1.11 -3.10 9.89
C ASN A 30 -0.93 -1.63 9.43
N GLN A 31 -0.22 -0.83 10.23
CA GLN A 31 0.06 0.56 9.87
C GLN A 31 1.10 0.65 8.75
N ALA A 32 2.14 -0.19 8.79
CA ALA A 32 3.10 -0.30 7.70
C ALA A 32 2.42 -0.74 6.40
N GLU A 33 1.53 -1.75 6.45
CA GLU A 33 0.74 -2.20 5.29
C GLU A 33 -0.15 -1.09 4.74
N TYR A 34 -0.84 -0.34 5.60
CA TYR A 34 -1.71 0.76 5.19
C TYR A 34 -0.93 1.90 4.52
N GLU A 35 0.18 2.33 5.11
CA GLU A 35 1.04 3.37 4.54
C GLU A 35 1.68 2.93 3.22
N THR A 36 2.06 1.66 3.12
CA THR A 36 2.59 1.06 1.88
C THR A 36 1.54 1.04 0.78
N LEU A 37 0.31 0.66 1.11
CA LEU A 37 -0.81 0.71 0.18
C LEU A 37 -1.05 2.13 -0.34
N LEU A 38 -1.08 3.11 0.58
CA LEU A 38 -1.33 4.50 0.23
C LEU A 38 -0.24 5.07 -0.67
N ALA A 39 1.03 4.81 -0.36
CA ALA A 39 2.16 5.22 -1.19
C ALA A 39 2.14 4.50 -2.56
N GLY A 40 1.79 3.22 -2.62
CA GLY A 40 1.66 2.48 -3.88
C GLY A 40 0.58 3.05 -4.81
N ILE A 41 -0.56 3.47 -4.25
CA ILE A 41 -1.62 4.13 -5.01
C ILE A 41 -1.16 5.51 -5.51
N ARG A 42 -0.45 6.28 -4.69
CA ARG A 42 0.10 7.59 -5.08
C ARG A 42 1.10 7.43 -6.23
N LEU A 43 2.02 6.47 -6.12
CA LEU A 43 3.00 6.17 -7.17
C LEU A 43 2.31 5.75 -8.48
N ALA A 44 1.31 4.87 -8.41
CA ALA A 44 0.55 4.47 -9.60
C ALA A 44 -0.16 5.68 -10.26
N LYS A 45 -0.71 6.61 -9.46
CA LYS A 45 -1.33 7.83 -9.95
C LYS A 45 -0.31 8.76 -10.64
N GLU A 46 0.88 8.94 -10.06
CA GLU A 46 1.96 9.73 -10.64
C GLU A 46 2.45 9.14 -11.98
N LEU A 47 2.46 7.82 -12.10
CA LEU A 47 2.79 7.10 -13.33
C LEU A 47 1.67 7.09 -14.38
N GLY A 48 0.52 7.73 -14.09
CA GLY A 48 -0.62 7.79 -15.02
C GLY A 48 -1.35 6.46 -15.22
N VAL A 49 -1.25 5.54 -14.25
CA VAL A 49 -1.94 4.26 -14.27
C VAL A 49 -3.45 4.49 -14.18
N ARG A 50 -4.21 3.96 -15.14
CA ARG A 50 -5.69 4.10 -15.19
C ARG A 50 -6.43 3.02 -14.42
N MET A 51 -5.82 1.85 -14.25
CA MET A 51 -6.42 0.70 -13.58
C MET A 51 -5.34 0.00 -12.77
N LEU A 52 -5.56 -0.14 -11.47
CA LEU A 52 -4.64 -0.76 -10.54
C LEU A 52 -5.35 -1.95 -9.87
N THR A 53 -4.70 -3.11 -9.88
CA THR A 53 -5.13 -4.27 -9.10
C THR A 53 -4.20 -4.40 -7.91
N ILE A 54 -4.76 -4.31 -6.71
CA ILE A 54 -4.00 -4.36 -5.46
C ILE A 54 -4.19 -5.75 -4.86
N LYS A 55 -3.07 -6.42 -4.55
CA LYS A 55 -3.07 -7.68 -3.80
C LYS A 55 -2.52 -7.41 -2.42
N SER A 56 -3.31 -7.71 -1.39
CA SER A 56 -2.91 -7.58 0.01
C SER A 56 -3.37 -8.83 0.75
N ASP A 57 -2.51 -9.34 1.62
CA ASP A 57 -2.78 -10.40 2.59
C ASP A 57 -3.50 -9.89 3.84
N SER A 58 -3.50 -8.56 4.05
CA SER A 58 -4.14 -7.90 5.18
C SER A 58 -5.67 -7.91 5.05
N GLN A 59 -6.32 -8.79 5.82
CA GLN A 59 -7.78 -8.86 5.89
C GLN A 59 -8.42 -7.55 6.38
N LEU A 60 -7.72 -6.81 7.25
CA LEU A 60 -8.21 -5.53 7.77
C LEU A 60 -8.21 -4.47 6.68
N VAL A 61 -7.09 -4.28 6.00
CA VAL A 61 -6.96 -3.28 4.92
C VAL A 61 -7.91 -3.61 3.78
N THR A 62 -7.96 -4.86 3.34
CA THR A 62 -8.88 -5.30 2.29
C THR A 62 -10.34 -5.14 2.70
N GLY A 63 -10.70 -5.44 3.94
CA GLY A 63 -12.09 -5.27 4.38
C GLY A 63 -12.49 -3.81 4.58
N GLN A 64 -11.58 -2.90 4.97
CA GLN A 64 -11.87 -1.47 5.00
C GLN A 64 -12.03 -0.87 3.59
N VAL A 65 -11.13 -1.23 2.66
CA VAL A 65 -11.20 -0.74 1.26
C VAL A 65 -12.45 -1.26 0.52
N ASN A 66 -12.98 -2.41 0.93
CA ASN A 66 -14.21 -2.98 0.39
C ASN A 66 -15.46 -2.62 1.22
N ASP A 67 -15.39 -1.61 2.10
CA ASP A 67 -16.47 -1.14 2.98
C ASP A 67 -17.08 -2.23 3.90
N LYS A 68 -16.36 -3.33 4.15
CA LYS A 68 -16.77 -4.42 5.05
C LYS A 68 -16.41 -4.15 6.51
N TYR A 69 -15.40 -3.31 6.76
CA TYR A 69 -15.01 -2.87 8.09
C TYR A 69 -15.02 -1.35 8.15
N GLN A 70 -15.67 -0.78 9.15
CA GLN A 70 -15.54 0.65 9.45
C GLN A 70 -14.29 0.87 10.29
N ALA A 71 -13.51 1.89 9.94
CA ALA A 71 -12.56 2.46 10.88
C ALA A 71 -13.36 3.06 12.05
N LYS A 72 -13.03 2.68 13.27
CA LYS A 72 -13.54 3.39 14.45
C LYS A 72 -12.66 4.62 14.64
N ASP A 73 -13.26 5.80 14.52
CA ASP A 73 -12.66 7.01 15.05
C ASP A 73 -12.53 6.86 16.57
N LEU A 74 -11.35 7.20 17.10
CA LEU A 74 -11.06 7.27 18.55
C LEU A 74 -11.53 8.60 19.12
#